data_AF-A0A6G2V8L9-F1
#
_entry.id   AF-A0A6G2V8L9-F1
#
_cell.length_a   1.000
_cell.length_b   1.000
_cell.length_c   1.000
_cell.angle_alpha   90.00
_cell.angle_beta   90.00
_cell.angle_gamma   90.00
#
_symmetry.space_group_name_H-M   'P 1'
#
loop_
_entity.id
_entity.type
_entity.pdbx_description
1 polymer ?
#
loop_
_entity_poly.entity_id
_entity_poly.type
_entity_poly.pdbx_seq_one_letter_code
_entity_poly.pdbx_strand_id
1 'polypeptide(L)'
;MNDQPRRRPAKPHRRPQKDPVRFLAFEVLRAVDERDAYANLVLPPLLKKARAKGDFDHRDAALATELVYGTLRRQGTYDAIVAACIDRPLREVDPPVLDVLNMGVHQLLGTRIPTHAAVSASVELARVVLGEGRAKFVNAVLRKVSADDLDGWVEKVAPSYEDDAEDHLAVVHSHPRWVVSALWDALGGGRAGIEDLLDADNERPEVTLVARPGRSTTDELIEELGEDNSLPGRWSPYAVRMAEGGEPGALTAVRESRAGVQDEGSQLVAAALAA
;
A
#
# COMPACT_ATOMS: atom_id res chain seq x y z
N MET A 1 12.72 -36.36 -50.73
CA MET A 1 11.60 -35.65 -50.10
C MET A 1 12.13 -35.03 -48.81
N ASN A 2 12.38 -33.72 -48.81
CA ASN A 2 12.95 -33.00 -47.67
C ASN A 2 11.79 -32.39 -46.89
N ASP A 3 11.44 -33.00 -45.77
CA ASP A 3 10.34 -32.56 -44.91
C ASP A 3 10.88 -31.53 -43.91
N GLN A 4 10.80 -30.24 -44.25
CA GLN A 4 11.13 -29.17 -43.33
C GLN A 4 9.97 -28.94 -42.35
N PRO A 5 10.21 -28.90 -41.03
CA PRO A 5 9.16 -28.64 -40.06
C PRO A 5 8.59 -27.22 -40.26
N ARG A 6 7.30 -27.15 -40.56
CA ARG A 6 6.54 -25.90 -40.71
C ARG A 6 6.68 -25.06 -39.43
N ARG A 7 7.34 -23.90 -39.53
CA ARG A 7 7.37 -22.89 -38.46
C ARG A 7 5.93 -22.50 -38.11
N ARG A 8 5.56 -22.65 -36.83
CA ARG A 8 4.27 -22.16 -36.31
C ARG A 8 4.15 -20.65 -36.56
N PRO A 9 3.00 -20.15 -37.04
CA PRO A 9 2.81 -18.72 -37.25
C PRO A 9 2.98 -17.97 -35.92
N ALA A 10 3.68 -16.83 -35.96
CA ALA A 10 3.78 -15.94 -34.81
C ALA A 10 2.38 -15.51 -34.38
N LYS A 11 2.08 -15.57 -33.07
CA LYS A 11 0.80 -15.10 -32.55
C LYS A 11 0.60 -13.62 -32.92
N PRO A 12 -0.60 -13.20 -33.35
CA PRO A 12 -0.85 -11.81 -33.68
C PRO A 12 -0.56 -10.91 -32.48
N HIS A 13 0.11 -9.78 -32.72
CA HIS A 13 0.45 -8.80 -31.70
C HIS A 13 -0.84 -8.16 -31.16
N ARG A 14 -1.33 -8.65 -30.02
CA ARG A 14 -2.46 -8.04 -29.30
C ARG A 14 -1.98 -6.72 -28.69
N ARG A 15 -2.72 -5.63 -28.91
CA ARG A 15 -2.43 -4.35 -28.24
C ARG A 15 -2.57 -4.56 -26.72
N PRO A 16 -1.62 -4.07 -25.90
CA PRO A 16 -1.71 -4.18 -24.45
C PRO A 16 -3.02 -3.56 -23.96
N GLN A 17 -3.70 -4.24 -23.03
CA GLN A 17 -4.95 -3.75 -22.47
C GLN A 17 -4.67 -2.95 -21.21
N LYS A 18 -5.12 -1.70 -21.18
CA LYS A 18 -4.98 -0.82 -20.02
C LYS A 18 -5.97 -1.25 -18.93
N ASP A 19 -5.46 -1.89 -17.89
CA ASP A 19 -6.19 -2.08 -16.63
C ASP A 19 -6.27 -0.73 -15.89
N PRO A 20 -7.47 -0.13 -15.75
CA PRO A 20 -7.60 1.20 -15.16
C PRO A 20 -7.20 1.24 -13.68
N VAL A 21 -7.36 0.14 -12.93
CA VAL A 21 -7.06 0.08 -11.49
C VAL A 21 -5.57 0.10 -11.26
N ARG A 22 -4.84 -0.81 -11.90
CA ARG A 22 -3.38 -0.91 -11.79
C ARG A 22 -2.67 0.28 -12.39
N PHE A 23 -3.23 0.84 -13.47
CA PHE A 23 -2.70 2.06 -14.05
C PHE A 23 -2.84 3.26 -13.10
N LEU A 24 -3.99 3.43 -12.45
CA LEU A 24 -4.19 4.49 -11.46
C LEU A 24 -3.24 4.32 -10.28
N ALA A 25 -3.08 3.10 -9.77
CA ALA A 25 -2.14 2.81 -8.69
C ALA A 25 -0.70 3.16 -9.10
N PHE A 26 -0.27 2.78 -10.30
CA PHE A 26 1.02 3.17 -10.85
C PHE A 26 1.20 4.69 -10.97
N GLU A 27 0.19 5.43 -11.45
CA GLU A 27 0.27 6.90 -11.51
C GLU A 27 0.47 7.53 -10.12
N VAL A 28 -0.14 6.97 -9.09
CA VAL A 28 0.07 7.43 -7.70
C VAL A 28 1.47 7.10 -7.23
N LEU A 29 1.93 5.85 -7.40
CA LEU A 29 3.29 5.44 -6.99
C LEU A 29 4.36 6.30 -7.67
N ARG A 30 4.23 6.55 -8.98
CA ARG A 30 5.10 7.49 -9.70
C ARG A 30 5.09 8.90 -9.14
N ALA A 31 3.91 9.41 -8.76
CA ALA A 31 3.81 10.75 -8.21
C ALA A 31 4.48 10.84 -6.83
N VAL A 32 4.39 9.79 -6.00
CA VAL A 32 5.11 9.71 -4.72
C VAL A 32 6.62 9.69 -4.96
N ASP A 33 7.11 8.79 -5.81
CA ASP A 33 8.54 8.62 -6.10
C ASP A 33 9.19 9.86 -6.74
N GLU A 34 8.54 10.47 -7.75
CA GLU A 34 9.14 11.58 -8.50
C GLU A 34 9.03 12.94 -7.82
N ARG A 35 7.97 13.17 -7.03
CA ARG A 35 7.57 14.51 -6.57
C ARG A 35 7.54 14.65 -5.06
N ASP A 36 7.97 13.63 -4.33
CA ASP A 36 7.84 13.54 -2.87
C ASP A 36 6.41 13.86 -2.42
N ALA A 37 5.43 13.44 -3.24
CA ALA A 37 4.04 13.75 -3.01
C ALA A 37 3.46 12.77 -2.00
N TYR A 38 2.65 13.26 -1.07
CA TYR A 38 2.00 12.38 -0.11
C TYR A 38 0.85 11.58 -0.77
N ALA A 39 0.90 10.25 -0.65
CA ALA A 39 -0.08 9.35 -1.26
C ALA A 39 -1.53 9.70 -0.86
N ASN A 40 -1.76 10.10 0.40
CA ASN A 40 -3.05 10.52 0.92
C ASN A 40 -3.60 11.81 0.29
N LEU A 41 -2.75 12.62 -0.36
CA LEU A 41 -3.17 13.82 -1.09
C LEU A 41 -3.36 13.53 -2.58
N VAL A 42 -2.60 12.60 -3.15
CA VAL A 42 -2.62 12.28 -4.59
C VAL A 42 -3.74 11.29 -4.95
N LEU A 43 -3.93 10.25 -4.14
CA LEU A 43 -4.86 9.17 -4.44
C LEU A 43 -6.34 9.63 -4.48
N PRO A 44 -6.88 10.38 -3.49
CA PRO A 44 -8.30 10.76 -3.48
C PRO A 44 -8.80 11.52 -4.72
N PRO A 45 -8.11 12.57 -5.22
CA PRO A 45 -8.57 13.28 -6.42
C PRO A 45 -8.52 12.40 -7.68
N LEU A 46 -7.56 11.47 -7.78
CA LEU A 46 -7.49 10.52 -8.89
C LEU A 46 -8.62 9.50 -8.84
N LEU A 47 -8.93 8.95 -7.67
CA LEU A 47 -10.08 8.05 -7.48
C LEU A 47 -11.40 8.75 -7.81
N LYS A 48 -11.60 9.99 -7.33
CA LYS A 48 -12.80 10.78 -7.63
C LYS A 48 -12.95 11.01 -9.14
N LYS A 49 -11.85 11.35 -9.82
CA LYS A 49 -11.84 11.56 -11.28
C LYS A 49 -12.10 10.27 -12.06
N ALA A 50 -11.60 9.13 -11.58
CA ALA A 50 -11.84 7.83 -12.20
C ALA A 50 -13.32 7.43 -12.04
N ARG A 51 -13.86 7.49 -10.82
CA ARG A 51 -15.28 7.16 -10.53
C ARG A 51 -16.26 8.05 -11.31
N ALA A 52 -15.93 9.32 -11.53
CA ALA A 52 -16.79 10.24 -12.29
C ALA A 52 -17.02 9.84 -13.76
N LYS A 53 -16.18 8.95 -14.32
CA LYS A 53 -16.35 8.42 -15.69
C LYS A 53 -17.36 7.28 -15.77
N GLY A 54 -17.78 6.72 -14.63
CA GLY A 54 -18.81 5.68 -14.53
C GLY A 54 -18.32 4.24 -14.80
N ASP A 55 -17.05 4.05 -15.18
CA ASP A 55 -16.43 2.75 -15.47
C ASP A 55 -15.46 2.27 -14.36
N PHE A 56 -15.52 2.89 -13.20
CA PHE A 56 -14.63 2.62 -12.06
C PHE A 56 -15.47 2.59 -10.78
N ASP A 57 -15.69 1.39 -10.24
CA ASP A 57 -16.62 1.19 -9.13
C ASP A 57 -15.93 1.26 -7.74
N HIS A 58 -16.68 0.92 -6.69
CA HIS A 58 -16.15 0.90 -5.32
C HIS A 58 -15.11 -0.21 -5.09
N ARG A 59 -15.25 -1.36 -5.75
CA ARG A 59 -14.30 -2.47 -5.65
C ARG A 59 -12.99 -2.12 -6.34
N ASP A 60 -13.07 -1.45 -7.48
CA ASP A 60 -11.91 -0.90 -8.18
C ASP A 60 -11.17 0.15 -7.34
N ALA A 61 -11.92 1.04 -6.67
CA ALA A 61 -11.33 2.02 -5.76
C ALA A 61 -10.65 1.37 -4.55
N ALA A 62 -11.28 0.35 -3.96
CA ALA A 62 -10.70 -0.42 -2.87
C ALA A 62 -9.42 -1.13 -3.32
N LEU A 63 -9.43 -1.77 -4.50
CA LEU A 63 -8.26 -2.44 -5.04
C LEU A 63 -7.14 -1.46 -5.38
N ALA A 64 -7.42 -0.31 -6.00
CA ALA A 64 -6.40 0.71 -6.26
C ALA A 64 -5.78 1.24 -4.96
N THR A 65 -6.62 1.47 -3.94
CA THR A 65 -6.18 1.93 -2.61
C THR A 65 -5.26 0.89 -1.96
N GLU A 66 -5.65 -0.39 -2.03
CA GLU A 66 -4.84 -1.51 -1.56
C GLU A 66 -3.48 -1.55 -2.26
N LEU A 67 -3.49 -1.50 -3.60
CA LEU A 67 -2.26 -1.58 -4.38
C LEU A 67 -1.31 -0.41 -4.08
N VAL A 68 -1.82 0.80 -3.90
CA VAL A 68 -0.98 1.97 -3.55
C VAL A 68 -0.41 1.82 -2.14
N TYR A 69 -1.26 1.74 -1.13
CA TYR A 69 -0.80 1.79 0.26
C TYR A 69 -0.08 0.51 0.67
N GLY A 70 -0.49 -0.65 0.16
CA GLY A 70 0.17 -1.92 0.44
C GLY A 70 1.55 -2.01 -0.21
N THR A 71 1.74 -1.43 -1.40
CA THR A 71 3.06 -1.32 -2.03
C THR A 71 3.99 -0.40 -1.24
N LEU A 72 3.52 0.82 -0.90
CA LEU A 72 4.32 1.79 -0.15
C LEU A 72 4.69 1.30 1.25
N ARG A 73 3.73 0.69 1.95
CA ARG A 73 3.93 0.17 3.31
C ARG A 73 5.01 -0.89 3.39
N ARG A 74 5.08 -1.77 2.39
CA ARG A 74 6.05 -2.87 2.35
C ARG A 74 7.22 -2.63 1.39
N GLN A 75 7.43 -1.37 1.00
CA GLN A 75 8.42 -1.03 -0.02
C GLN A 75 9.84 -1.48 0.35
N GLY A 76 10.28 -1.29 1.60
CA GLY A 76 11.60 -1.70 2.05
C GLY A 76 11.81 -3.22 1.94
N THR A 77 10.82 -3.99 2.37
CA THR A 77 10.84 -5.46 2.20
C THR A 77 10.85 -5.84 0.72
N TYR A 78 9.99 -5.24 -0.10
CA TYR A 78 9.89 -5.56 -1.52
C TYR A 78 11.15 -5.19 -2.31
N ASP A 79 11.78 -4.07 -1.97
CA ASP A 79 13.07 -3.68 -2.54
C ASP A 79 14.14 -4.75 -2.25
N ALA A 80 14.24 -5.24 -1.00
CA ALA A 80 15.17 -6.32 -0.66
C ALA A 80 14.90 -7.61 -1.46
N ILE A 81 13.63 -7.98 -1.64
CA ILE A 81 13.22 -9.13 -2.45
C ILE A 81 13.59 -8.94 -3.93
N VAL A 82 13.30 -7.76 -4.49
CA VAL A 82 13.63 -7.45 -5.89
C VAL A 82 15.15 -7.44 -6.09
N ALA A 83 15.92 -6.91 -5.13
CA ALA A 83 17.38 -6.91 -5.17
C ALA A 83 17.95 -8.34 -5.21
N ALA A 84 17.40 -9.27 -4.42
CA ALA A 84 17.77 -10.69 -4.49
C ALA A 84 17.36 -11.36 -5.82
N CYS A 85 16.45 -10.74 -6.57
CA CYS A 85 15.95 -11.26 -7.85
C CYS A 85 16.70 -10.76 -9.08
N ILE A 86 17.62 -9.80 -8.96
CA ILE A 86 18.30 -9.16 -10.09
C ILE A 86 19.82 -9.14 -9.91
N ASP A 87 20.56 -9.04 -11.00
CA ASP A 87 22.04 -9.08 -10.99
C ASP A 87 22.69 -7.69 -10.92
N ARG A 88 21.92 -6.63 -10.64
CA ARG A 88 22.41 -5.25 -10.57
C ARG A 88 21.82 -4.52 -9.36
N PRO A 89 22.49 -3.48 -8.83
CA PRO A 89 21.92 -2.67 -7.75
C PRO A 89 20.58 -2.02 -8.16
N LEU A 90 19.62 -1.93 -7.23
CA LEU A 90 18.32 -1.29 -7.49
C LEU A 90 18.45 0.15 -8.01
N ARG A 91 19.44 0.91 -7.52
CA ARG A 91 19.75 2.28 -7.98
C ARG A 91 20.10 2.39 -9.47
N GLU A 92 20.38 1.27 -10.14
CA GLU A 92 20.65 1.21 -11.59
C GLU A 92 19.43 0.72 -12.40
N VAL A 93 18.32 0.45 -11.73
CA VAL A 93 17.03 0.15 -12.34
C VAL A 93 16.25 1.45 -12.49
N ASP A 94 15.66 1.63 -13.67
CA ASP A 94 14.83 2.79 -14.01
C ASP A 94 13.64 2.89 -13.03
N PRO A 95 13.41 4.01 -12.32
CA PRO A 95 12.40 4.10 -11.26
C PRO A 95 10.99 3.62 -11.66
N PRO A 96 10.43 3.98 -12.84
CA PRO A 96 9.15 3.44 -13.31
C PRO A 96 9.09 1.92 -13.43
N VAL A 97 10.24 1.24 -13.61
CA VAL A 97 10.33 -0.22 -13.60
C VAL A 97 10.21 -0.73 -12.17
N LEU A 98 10.84 -0.06 -11.20
CA LEU A 98 10.75 -0.42 -9.78
C LEU A 98 9.32 -0.28 -9.26
N ASP A 99 8.56 0.75 -9.62
CA ASP A 99 7.16 0.86 -9.17
C ASP A 99 6.30 -0.29 -9.67
N VAL A 100 6.48 -0.68 -10.94
CA VAL A 100 5.74 -1.80 -11.51
C VAL A 100 6.19 -3.12 -10.88
N LEU A 101 7.48 -3.28 -10.57
CA LEU A 101 7.99 -4.45 -9.86
C LEU A 101 7.43 -4.51 -8.44
N ASN A 102 7.59 -3.47 -7.63
CA ASN A 102 7.13 -3.44 -6.24
C ASN A 102 5.62 -3.60 -6.14
N MET A 103 4.84 -2.97 -7.03
CA MET A 103 3.40 -3.23 -7.09
C MET A 103 3.08 -4.66 -7.53
N GLY A 104 3.89 -5.25 -8.42
CA GLY A 104 3.78 -6.66 -8.81
C GLY A 104 4.10 -7.63 -7.66
N VAL A 105 5.15 -7.33 -6.88
CA VAL A 105 5.55 -8.07 -5.68
C VAL A 105 4.45 -7.97 -4.62
N HIS A 106 3.91 -6.77 -4.40
CA HIS A 106 2.79 -6.57 -3.48
C HIS A 106 1.59 -7.44 -3.86
N GLN A 107 1.22 -7.47 -5.14
CA GLN A 107 0.14 -8.35 -5.59
C GLN A 107 0.43 -9.83 -5.34
N LEU A 108 1.68 -10.27 -5.52
CA LEU A 108 2.09 -11.66 -5.34
C LEU A 108 2.12 -12.09 -3.87
N LEU A 109 2.66 -11.24 -2.99
CA LEU A 109 3.03 -11.60 -1.63
C LEU A 109 2.14 -10.96 -0.57
N GLY A 110 1.54 -9.80 -0.87
CA GLY A 110 0.72 -9.02 0.05
C GLY A 110 -0.79 -9.09 -0.20
N THR A 111 -1.23 -9.80 -1.24
CA THR A 111 -2.66 -9.90 -1.58
C THR A 111 -3.10 -11.34 -1.84
N ARG A 112 -4.42 -11.53 -1.98
CA ARG A 112 -5.03 -12.82 -2.36
C ARG A 112 -5.21 -12.98 -3.87
N ILE A 113 -4.57 -12.14 -4.69
CA ILE A 113 -4.67 -12.21 -6.15
C ILE A 113 -3.92 -13.47 -6.64
N PRO A 114 -4.54 -14.31 -7.49
CA PRO A 114 -3.84 -15.48 -8.02
C PRO A 114 -2.54 -15.11 -8.74
N THR A 115 -1.47 -15.86 -8.49
CA THR A 115 -0.11 -15.61 -9.01
C THR A 115 -0.08 -15.29 -10.50
N HIS A 116 -0.78 -16.10 -11.32
CA HIS A 116 -0.82 -15.92 -12.77
C HIS A 116 -1.50 -14.59 -13.18
N ALA A 117 -2.52 -14.16 -12.44
CA ALA A 117 -3.22 -12.91 -12.68
C ALA A 117 -2.37 -11.71 -12.27
N ALA A 118 -1.71 -11.77 -11.10
CA ALA A 118 -0.78 -10.75 -10.64
C ALA A 118 0.37 -10.52 -11.62
N VAL A 119 1.03 -11.60 -12.07
CA VAL A 119 2.12 -11.53 -13.05
C VAL A 119 1.60 -11.02 -14.39
N SER A 120 0.52 -11.59 -14.93
CA SER A 120 0.00 -11.18 -16.23
C SER A 120 -0.40 -9.71 -16.25
N ALA A 121 -1.09 -9.23 -15.23
CA ALA A 121 -1.57 -7.85 -15.17
C ALA A 121 -0.41 -6.85 -14.98
N SER A 122 0.60 -7.20 -14.18
CA SER A 122 1.78 -6.36 -13.99
C SER A 122 2.64 -6.27 -15.25
N VAL A 123 2.74 -7.38 -16.01
CA VAL A 123 3.45 -7.39 -17.31
C VAL A 123 2.68 -6.61 -18.37
N GLU A 124 1.35 -6.72 -18.42
CA GLU A 124 0.53 -5.89 -19.30
C GLU A 124 0.66 -4.40 -18.97
N LEU A 125 0.64 -4.03 -17.68
CA LEU A 125 0.92 -2.65 -17.26
C LEU A 125 2.31 -2.20 -17.72
N ALA A 126 3.35 -3.01 -17.49
CA ALA A 126 4.71 -2.71 -17.95
C ALA A 126 4.76 -2.48 -19.47
N ARG A 127 4.02 -3.27 -20.26
CA ARG A 127 3.93 -3.05 -21.72
C ARG A 127 3.33 -1.70 -22.05
N VAL A 128 2.28 -1.29 -21.33
CA VAL A 128 1.59 -0.02 -21.53
C VAL A 128 2.48 1.16 -21.17
N VAL A 129 3.19 1.11 -20.04
CA VAL A 129 3.90 2.30 -19.49
C VAL A 129 5.40 2.33 -19.76
N LEU A 130 6.03 1.18 -20.04
CA LEU A 130 7.49 1.03 -20.15
C LEU A 130 7.94 0.48 -21.52
N GLY A 131 7.03 -0.14 -22.27
CA GLY A 131 7.29 -0.82 -23.53
C GLY A 131 7.72 -2.30 -23.39
N GLU A 132 7.69 -3.02 -24.51
CA GLU A 132 7.84 -4.49 -24.55
C GLU A 132 9.18 -5.01 -23.97
N GLY A 133 10.28 -4.26 -24.15
CA GLY A 133 11.60 -4.66 -23.64
C GLY A 133 11.63 -4.77 -22.12
N ARG A 134 11.18 -3.71 -21.43
CA ARG A 134 11.11 -3.66 -19.96
C ARG A 134 10.03 -4.60 -19.40
N ALA A 135 8.93 -4.81 -20.13
CA ALA A 135 7.90 -5.78 -19.73
C ALA A 135 8.43 -7.21 -19.61
N LYS A 136 9.37 -7.62 -20.48
CA LYS A 136 10.02 -8.94 -20.39
C LYS A 136 10.88 -9.06 -19.13
N PHE A 137 11.57 -7.99 -18.75
CA PHE A 137 12.34 -7.92 -17.51
C PHE A 137 11.42 -8.04 -16.29
N VAL A 138 10.35 -7.25 -16.22
CA VAL A 138 9.32 -7.34 -15.17
C VAL A 138 8.78 -8.77 -15.04
N ASN A 139 8.42 -9.40 -16.16
CA ASN A 139 7.94 -10.79 -16.17
C ASN A 139 8.97 -11.78 -15.60
N ALA A 140 10.25 -11.62 -15.95
CA ALA A 140 11.30 -12.52 -15.48
C ALA A 140 11.49 -12.39 -13.96
N VAL A 141 11.55 -11.16 -13.45
CA VAL A 141 11.70 -10.88 -12.01
C VAL A 141 10.49 -11.39 -11.23
N LEU A 142 9.26 -11.04 -11.64
CA LEU A 142 8.05 -11.46 -10.92
C LEU A 142 7.85 -12.98 -10.92
N ARG A 143 8.33 -13.69 -11.94
CA ARG A 143 8.36 -15.17 -11.92
C ARG A 143 9.33 -15.72 -10.88
N LYS A 144 10.50 -15.10 -10.72
CA LYS A 144 11.46 -15.48 -9.67
C LYS A 144 10.87 -15.21 -8.28
N VAL A 145 10.26 -14.04 -8.09
CA VAL A 145 9.55 -13.67 -6.86
C VAL A 145 8.45 -14.68 -6.53
N SER A 146 7.64 -15.11 -7.52
CA SER A 146 6.55 -16.05 -7.28
C SER A 146 6.95 -17.47 -6.87
N ALA A 147 8.24 -17.76 -6.76
CA ALA A 147 8.74 -19.06 -6.34
C ALA A 147 8.66 -19.30 -4.82
N ASP A 148 8.35 -18.26 -4.04
CA ASP A 148 8.23 -18.33 -2.59
C ASP A 148 7.12 -17.39 -2.08
N ASP A 149 6.70 -17.60 -0.83
CA ASP A 149 5.82 -16.68 -0.12
C ASP A 149 6.60 -15.56 0.59
N LEU A 150 5.89 -14.67 1.28
CA LEU A 150 6.51 -13.52 1.94
C LEU A 150 7.50 -13.95 3.03
N ASP A 151 7.12 -14.93 3.85
CA ASP A 151 7.92 -15.38 4.99
C ASP A 151 9.21 -16.06 4.50
N GLY A 152 9.11 -16.93 3.49
CA GLY A 152 10.27 -17.57 2.87
C GLY A 152 11.20 -16.58 2.18
N TRP A 153 10.67 -15.50 1.61
CA TRP A 153 11.49 -14.40 1.09
C TRP A 153 12.19 -13.61 2.19
N VAL A 154 11.47 -13.24 3.25
CA VAL A 154 12.02 -12.49 4.38
C VAL A 154 13.16 -13.27 5.03
N GLU A 155 13.01 -14.59 5.23
CA GLU A 155 14.08 -15.46 5.76
C GLU A 155 15.35 -15.44 4.88
N LYS A 156 15.21 -15.25 3.56
CA LYS A 156 16.34 -15.23 2.62
C LYS A 156 17.03 -13.88 2.51
N VAL A 157 16.30 -12.77 2.70
CA VAL A 157 16.80 -11.42 2.39
C VAL A 157 17.06 -10.58 3.62
N ALA A 158 16.41 -10.86 4.76
CA ALA A 158 16.76 -10.22 6.02
C ALA A 158 18.05 -10.83 6.57
N PRO A 159 19.01 -10.02 7.05
CA PRO A 159 20.14 -10.55 7.81
C PRO A 159 19.64 -11.22 9.09
N SER A 160 20.48 -12.06 9.70
CA SER A 160 20.12 -12.64 10.99
C SER A 160 20.00 -11.54 12.06
N TYR A 161 19.06 -11.69 12.98
CA TYR A 161 18.88 -10.73 14.07
C TYR A 161 20.14 -10.62 14.95
N GLU A 162 20.92 -11.70 15.06
CA GLU A 162 22.15 -11.73 15.85
C GLU A 162 23.29 -10.95 15.19
N ASP A 163 23.37 -10.98 13.85
CA ASP A 163 24.40 -10.28 13.08
C ASP A 163 24.10 -8.78 12.97
N ASP A 164 22.86 -8.42 12.64
CA ASP A 164 22.42 -7.03 12.49
C ASP A 164 20.92 -6.86 12.78
N ALA A 165 20.60 -6.65 14.05
CA ALA A 165 19.21 -6.51 14.51
C ALA A 165 18.45 -5.34 13.86
N GLU A 166 19.10 -4.20 13.63
CA GLU A 166 18.41 -3.04 13.04
C GLU A 166 18.07 -3.27 11.57
N ASP A 167 18.98 -3.87 10.80
CA ASP A 167 18.72 -4.18 9.38
C ASP A 167 17.72 -5.33 9.24
N HIS A 168 17.79 -6.31 10.14
CA HIS A 168 16.78 -7.36 10.23
C HIS A 168 15.39 -6.77 10.40
N LEU A 169 15.20 -5.91 11.42
CA LEU A 169 13.93 -5.25 11.68
C LEU A 169 13.50 -4.34 10.52
N ALA A 170 14.45 -3.63 9.89
CA ALA A 170 14.20 -2.78 8.73
C ALA A 170 13.61 -3.57 7.56
N VAL A 171 14.15 -4.76 7.27
CA VAL A 171 13.66 -5.61 6.19
C VAL A 171 12.35 -6.31 6.57
N VAL A 172 12.24 -6.88 7.77
CA VAL A 172 11.07 -7.63 8.23
C VAL A 172 9.83 -6.73 8.32
N HIS A 173 9.98 -5.56 8.94
CA HIS A 173 8.88 -4.62 9.14
C HIS A 173 8.82 -3.52 8.07
N SER A 174 9.69 -3.54 7.05
CA SER A 174 9.67 -2.55 5.96
C SER A 174 9.87 -1.09 6.41
N HIS A 175 10.71 -0.87 7.42
CA HIS A 175 11.08 0.46 7.88
C HIS A 175 12.49 0.81 7.40
N PRO A 176 12.77 2.07 7.01
CA PRO A 176 14.14 2.50 6.81
C PRO A 176 14.95 2.28 8.10
N ARG A 177 16.19 1.81 7.97
CA ARG A 177 17.04 1.51 9.14
C ARG A 177 17.09 2.64 10.17
N TRP A 178 17.21 3.89 9.71
CA TRP A 178 17.25 5.05 10.61
C TRP A 178 15.96 5.24 11.42
N VAL A 179 14.80 4.84 10.89
CA VAL A 179 13.52 4.88 11.61
C VAL A 179 13.52 3.81 12.70
N VAL A 180 13.98 2.60 12.38
CA VAL A 180 14.14 1.52 13.37
C VAL A 180 15.02 2.00 14.53
N SER A 181 16.21 2.54 14.23
CA SER A 181 17.11 3.08 15.26
C SER A 181 16.43 4.17 16.10
N ALA A 182 15.75 5.12 15.47
CA ALA A 182 15.09 6.23 16.17
C ALA A 182 13.95 5.75 17.10
N LEU A 183 13.13 4.80 16.65
CA LEU A 183 12.05 4.23 17.45
C LEU A 183 12.58 3.35 18.59
N TRP A 184 13.64 2.60 18.33
CA TRP A 184 14.33 1.81 19.35
C TRP A 184 14.89 2.72 20.45
N ASP A 185 15.58 3.80 20.09
CA ASP A 185 16.08 4.79 21.04
C ASP A 185 14.94 5.44 21.84
N ALA A 186 13.81 5.74 21.20
CA ALA A 186 12.63 6.30 21.86
C ALA A 186 12.01 5.36 22.90
N LEU A 187 12.13 4.04 22.74
CA LEU A 187 11.75 3.03 23.73
C LEU A 187 12.78 2.85 24.86
N GLY A 188 13.86 3.64 24.86
CA GLY A 188 14.91 3.62 25.88
C GLY A 188 16.10 2.73 25.55
N GLY A 189 16.29 2.35 24.27
CA GLY A 189 17.48 1.62 23.80
C GLY A 189 17.48 0.11 24.11
N GLY A 190 16.50 -0.38 24.87
CA GLY A 190 16.29 -1.81 25.09
C GLY A 190 15.57 -2.50 23.91
N ARG A 191 15.60 -3.83 23.85
CA ARG A 191 14.90 -4.62 22.81
C ARG A 191 13.39 -4.77 23.06
N ALA A 192 12.89 -4.39 24.23
CA ALA A 192 11.51 -4.66 24.61
C ALA A 192 10.54 -3.76 23.83
N GLY A 193 9.60 -4.37 23.11
CA GLY A 193 8.49 -3.68 22.45
C GLY A 193 8.80 -3.04 21.09
N ILE A 194 10.04 -3.15 20.56
CA ILE A 194 10.37 -2.59 19.25
C ILE A 194 9.62 -3.29 18.11
N GLU A 195 9.53 -4.62 18.14
CA GLU A 195 8.77 -5.40 17.14
C GLU A 195 7.29 -5.05 17.20
N ASP A 196 6.69 -5.02 18.41
CA ASP A 196 5.29 -4.62 18.61
C ASP A 196 5.00 -3.21 18.07
N LEU A 197 5.93 -2.27 18.25
CA LEU A 197 5.82 -0.91 17.75
C LEU A 197 5.88 -0.85 16.22
N LEU A 198 6.83 -1.55 15.61
CA LEU A 198 6.99 -1.59 14.15
C LEU A 198 5.81 -2.33 13.47
N ASP A 199 5.27 -3.36 14.12
CA ASP A 199 4.06 -4.04 13.66
C ASP A 199 2.85 -3.13 13.74
N ALA A 200 2.66 -2.41 14.86
CA ALA A 200 1.59 -1.43 15.01
C ALA A 200 1.65 -0.32 13.94
N ASP A 201 2.86 0.18 13.62
CA ASP A 201 3.05 1.20 12.59
C ASP A 201 2.73 0.70 11.17
N ASN A 202 2.81 -0.63 10.95
CA ASN A 202 2.39 -1.29 9.71
C ASN A 202 0.93 -1.73 9.69
N GLU A 203 0.17 -1.57 10.77
CA GLU A 203 -1.26 -1.89 10.72
C GLU A 203 -2.00 -0.97 9.74
N ARG A 204 -3.16 -1.40 9.26
CA ARG A 204 -3.99 -0.52 8.43
C ARG A 204 -4.54 0.58 9.33
N PRO A 205 -4.38 1.87 8.96
CA PRO A 205 -4.88 2.95 9.80
C PRO A 205 -6.40 2.86 9.89
N GLU A 206 -6.92 2.90 11.11
CA GLU A 206 -8.34 3.04 11.38
C GLU A 206 -8.78 4.49 11.15
N VAL A 207 -9.94 4.69 10.55
CA VAL A 207 -10.50 6.04 10.39
C VAL A 207 -11.23 6.42 11.67
N THR A 208 -10.72 7.46 12.35
CA THR A 208 -11.33 8.00 13.56
C THR A 208 -12.01 9.33 13.27
N LEU A 209 -13.23 9.47 13.72
CA LEU A 209 -14.01 10.70 13.71
C LEU A 209 -13.97 11.37 15.08
N VAL A 210 -14.03 12.69 15.07
CA VAL A 210 -14.28 13.51 16.26
C VAL A 210 -15.67 14.13 16.19
N ALA A 211 -16.50 13.89 17.20
CA ALA A 211 -17.72 14.65 17.44
C ALA A 211 -17.35 15.97 18.13
N ARG A 212 -17.54 17.12 17.46
CA ARG A 212 -17.12 18.41 18.04
C ARG A 212 -18.11 18.82 19.13
N PRO A 213 -17.65 19.05 20.38
CA PRO A 213 -18.52 19.43 21.49
C PRO A 213 -19.39 20.64 21.14
N GLY A 214 -20.69 20.55 21.44
CA GLY A 214 -21.68 21.59 21.16
C GLY A 214 -22.13 21.69 19.70
N ARG A 215 -21.61 20.86 18.79
CA ARG A 215 -22.04 20.78 17.38
C ARG A 215 -22.55 19.40 16.98
N SER A 216 -22.01 18.34 17.58
CA SER A 216 -22.41 16.96 17.35
C SER A 216 -22.11 16.12 18.60
N THR A 217 -22.59 14.89 18.62
CA THR A 217 -22.34 13.88 19.66
C THR A 217 -21.81 12.59 19.04
N THR A 218 -21.17 11.74 19.85
CA THR A 218 -20.77 10.40 19.41
C THR A 218 -21.97 9.55 19.00
N ASP A 219 -23.09 9.68 19.72
CA ASP A 219 -24.33 8.95 19.43
C ASP A 219 -24.88 9.31 18.04
N GLU A 220 -24.85 10.59 17.67
CA GLU A 220 -25.26 11.03 16.34
C GLU A 220 -24.37 10.41 15.24
N LEU A 221 -23.05 10.34 15.47
CA LEU A 221 -22.13 9.73 14.51
C LEU A 221 -22.33 8.22 14.40
N ILE A 222 -22.62 7.54 15.51
CA ILE A 222 -22.94 6.11 15.56
C ILE A 222 -24.23 5.85 14.78
N GLU A 223 -25.27 6.68 14.98
CA GLU A 223 -26.53 6.57 14.25
C GLU A 223 -26.34 6.75 12.74
N GLU A 224 -25.53 7.74 12.32
CA GLU A 224 -25.28 8.00 10.90
C GLU A 224 -24.42 6.90 10.23
N LEU A 225 -23.44 6.34 10.95
CA LEU A 225 -22.60 5.23 10.46
C LEU A 225 -23.34 3.88 10.48
N GLY A 226 -24.28 3.72 11.41
CA GLY A 226 -24.85 2.44 11.80
C GLY A 226 -23.99 1.75 12.86
N GLU A 227 -24.66 1.13 13.85
CA GLU A 227 -24.00 0.49 15.00
C GLU A 227 -22.93 -0.53 14.57
N ASP A 228 -23.24 -1.37 13.58
CA ASP A 228 -22.33 -2.41 13.06
C ASP A 228 -21.06 -1.84 12.41
N ASN A 229 -21.09 -0.59 11.95
CA ASN A 229 -19.95 0.06 11.29
C ASN A 229 -19.23 1.06 12.19
N SER A 230 -19.58 1.10 13.47
CA SER A 230 -19.06 2.07 14.43
C SER A 230 -18.46 1.35 15.63
N LEU A 231 -17.31 1.85 16.09
CA LEU A 231 -16.68 1.43 17.32
C LEU A 231 -16.46 2.66 18.20
N PRO A 232 -16.64 2.55 19.52
CA PRO A 232 -16.28 3.65 20.41
C PRO A 232 -14.77 3.94 20.32
N GLY A 233 -14.42 5.21 20.57
CA GLY A 233 -13.05 5.61 20.84
C GLY A 233 -12.45 4.79 21.99
N ARG A 234 -11.17 4.46 21.88
CA ARG A 234 -10.44 3.72 22.92
C ARG A 234 -10.06 4.63 24.08
N TRP A 235 -9.81 5.90 23.82
CA TRP A 235 -9.25 6.87 24.76
C TRP A 235 -10.02 8.19 24.81
N SER A 236 -10.43 8.73 23.65
CA SER A 236 -11.13 10.01 23.58
C SER A 236 -12.64 9.82 23.73
N PRO A 237 -13.32 10.59 24.63
CA PRO A 237 -14.77 10.53 24.77
C PRO A 237 -15.51 11.16 23.58
N TYR A 238 -14.80 11.82 22.67
CA TYR A 238 -15.35 12.45 21.48
C TYR A 238 -15.17 11.59 20.23
N ALA A 239 -14.52 10.44 20.35
CA ALA A 239 -14.13 9.63 19.21
C ALA A 239 -15.16 8.56 18.86
N VAL A 240 -15.38 8.40 17.55
CA VAL A 240 -16.04 7.24 16.94
C VAL A 240 -15.11 6.71 15.85
N ARG A 241 -14.73 5.44 15.94
CA ARG A 241 -13.89 4.76 14.95
C ARG A 241 -14.79 4.04 13.95
N MET A 242 -14.47 4.13 12.67
CA MET A 242 -15.19 3.40 11.63
C MET A 242 -14.70 1.95 11.61
N ALA A 243 -15.60 0.98 11.84
CA ALA A 243 -15.25 -0.44 11.91
C ALA A 243 -14.82 -0.98 10.55
N GLU A 244 -15.51 -0.54 9.50
CA GLU A 244 -15.11 -0.76 8.11
C GLU A 244 -14.63 0.58 7.54
N GLY A 245 -13.63 0.53 6.66
CA GLY A 245 -13.21 1.71 5.91
C GLY A 245 -14.40 2.34 5.16
N GLY A 246 -14.30 3.61 4.79
CA GLY A 246 -15.41 4.29 4.13
C GLY A 246 -15.03 5.66 3.62
N GLU A 247 -16.04 6.46 3.29
CA GLU A 247 -15.87 7.82 2.81
C GLU A 247 -16.40 8.79 3.88
N PRO A 248 -15.59 9.20 4.89
CA PRO A 248 -16.04 10.08 5.97
C PRO A 248 -16.67 11.38 5.47
N GLY A 249 -16.19 11.89 4.34
CA GLY A 249 -16.74 13.09 3.70
C GLY A 249 -18.17 12.93 3.18
N ALA A 250 -18.70 11.70 3.13
CA ALA A 250 -20.11 11.46 2.80
C ALA A 250 -21.05 11.68 3.99
N LEU A 251 -20.53 11.63 5.23
CA LEU A 251 -21.32 11.87 6.44
C LEU A 251 -21.77 13.33 6.51
N THR A 252 -23.03 13.53 6.85
CA THR A 252 -23.70 14.82 7.01
C THR A 252 -23.00 15.63 8.09
N ALA A 253 -22.73 15.04 9.26
CA ALA A 253 -22.02 15.74 10.33
C ALA A 253 -20.63 16.24 9.90
N VAL A 254 -19.92 15.49 9.04
CA VAL A 254 -18.61 15.89 8.49
C VAL A 254 -18.77 16.99 7.44
N ARG A 255 -19.72 16.86 6.50
CA ARG A 255 -20.01 17.88 5.47
C ARG A 255 -20.40 19.23 6.08
N GLU A 256 -21.13 19.19 7.18
CA GLU A 256 -21.57 20.37 7.93
C GLU A 256 -20.51 20.87 8.93
N SER A 257 -19.32 20.26 8.97
CA SER A 257 -18.24 20.63 9.90
C SER A 257 -18.65 20.57 11.39
N ARG A 258 -19.62 19.71 11.72
CA ARG A 258 -20.02 19.37 13.09
C ARG A 258 -19.20 18.21 13.64
N ALA A 259 -18.67 17.38 12.75
CA ALA A 259 -17.64 16.38 13.02
C ALA A 259 -16.47 16.52 12.05
N GLY A 260 -15.43 15.71 12.21
CA GLY A 260 -14.30 15.65 11.28
C GLY A 260 -13.48 14.37 11.45
N VAL A 261 -12.56 14.09 10.52
CA VAL A 261 -11.59 13.00 10.66
C VAL A 261 -10.42 13.50 11.51
N GLN A 262 -10.20 12.87 12.66
CA GLN A 262 -9.13 13.23 13.59
C GLN A 262 -8.79 12.03 14.47
N ASP A 263 -7.49 11.71 14.59
CA ASP A 263 -7.02 10.64 15.49
C ASP A 263 -7.29 10.97 16.97
N GLU A 264 -7.42 9.94 17.79
CA GLU A 264 -7.73 10.10 19.21
C GLU A 264 -6.64 10.85 19.99
N GLY A 265 -5.36 10.66 19.65
CA GLY A 265 -4.24 11.37 20.30
C GLY A 265 -4.36 12.88 20.12
N SER A 266 -4.64 13.34 18.90
CA SER A 266 -4.89 14.75 18.59
C SER A 266 -6.13 15.30 19.32
N GLN A 267 -7.16 14.48 19.50
CA GLN A 267 -8.34 14.87 20.27
C GLN A 267 -8.00 15.05 21.77
N LEU A 268 -7.20 14.13 22.32
CA LEU A 268 -6.75 14.18 23.71
C LEU A 268 -5.89 15.42 24.00
N VAL A 269 -5.06 15.86 23.06
CA VAL A 269 -4.30 17.11 23.20
C VAL A 269 -5.24 18.31 23.41
N ALA A 270 -6.31 18.41 22.59
CA ALA A 270 -7.29 19.47 22.74
C ALA A 270 -8.07 19.36 24.06
N ALA A 271 -8.43 18.14 24.47
CA ALA A 271 -9.11 17.89 25.74
C ALA A 271 -8.23 18.27 26.94
N ALA A 272 -6.95 17.91 26.92
CA ALA A 272 -5.98 18.23 27.97
C ALA A 272 -5.74 19.74 28.10
N LEU A 273 -5.77 20.48 26.99
CA LEU A 273 -5.65 21.95 27.01
C LEU A 273 -6.90 22.63 27.59
N ALA A 274 -8.07 22.02 27.43
CA ALA A 274 -9.35 22.58 27.89
C ALA A 274 -9.70 22.26 29.36
N ALA A 275 -8.97 21.31 29.97
CA ALA A 275 -9.13 20.87 31.36
C ALA A 275 -8.46 21.83 32.35
#